data_AF-A0A2T2TJP6-F1
#
_entry.id   AF-A0A2T2TJP6-F1
#
_cell.length_a   1.000
_cell.length_b   1.000
_cell.length_c   1.000
_cell.angle_alpha   90.00
_cell.angle_beta   90.00
_cell.angle_gamma   90.00
#
_symmetry.space_group_name_H-M   'P 1'
#
loop_
_entity.id
_entity.type
_entity.pdbx_description
1 polymer ?
#
loop_
_entity_poly.entity_id
_entity_poly.type
_entity_poly.pdbx_seq_one_letter_code
_entity_poly.pdbx_strand_id
1 'polypeptide(L)'
;MTTQETIRREDAFQIPTYSKMPVALERGENCYVWDAEGERYLDFYGGHCVALLGHCPPRVVKAVQEQAARLVFYSNAAYSPVRARASERLMQMAPDAMAQAFFCNSGSEANETALKLARTSTEKSGLVAMEGGFHGRTLGPLAATHAEKYRRPYADILPETHFVPFADA
;
A
#
# COMPACT_ATOMS: atom_id res chain seq x y z
N MET A 1 -22.84 -14.90 -2.32
CA MET A 1 -22.55 -15.68 -1.09
C MET A 1 -22.97 -14.79 0.06
N THR A 2 -23.63 -15.29 1.10
CA THR A 2 -23.98 -14.46 2.28
C THR A 2 -22.72 -14.11 3.09
N THR A 3 -22.80 -13.11 3.97
CA THR A 3 -21.72 -12.74 4.89
C THR A 3 -21.25 -13.95 5.70
N GLN A 4 -22.19 -14.75 6.22
CA GLN A 4 -21.85 -15.95 6.99
C GLN A 4 -21.17 -17.04 6.17
N GLU A 5 -21.53 -17.20 4.90
CA GLU A 5 -20.83 -18.13 4.01
C GLU A 5 -19.42 -17.62 3.68
N THR A 6 -19.27 -16.32 3.43
CA THR A 6 -17.98 -15.67 3.14
C THR A 6 -17.02 -15.80 4.31
N ILE A 7 -17.45 -15.45 5.53
CA ILE A 7 -16.63 -15.57 6.74
C ILE A 7 -16.13 -17.01 6.93
N ARG A 8 -17.04 -17.98 6.87
CA ARG A 8 -16.69 -19.40 7.03
C ARG A 8 -15.63 -19.87 6.04
N ARG A 9 -15.73 -19.43 4.77
CA ARG A 9 -14.78 -19.80 3.71
C ARG A 9 -13.43 -19.11 3.94
N GLU A 10 -13.41 -17.82 4.23
CA GLU A 10 -12.16 -17.10 4.47
C GLU A 10 -11.42 -17.64 5.70
N ASP A 11 -12.13 -17.89 6.81
CA ASP A 11 -11.51 -18.43 8.02
C ASP A 11 -10.96 -19.85 7.83
N ALA A 12 -11.55 -20.63 6.92
CA ALA A 12 -11.06 -21.97 6.60
C ALA A 12 -9.82 -21.98 5.70
N PHE A 13 -9.65 -20.96 4.84
CA PHE A 13 -8.68 -21.01 3.73
C PHE A 13 -7.66 -19.87 3.71
N GLN A 14 -7.80 -18.84 4.54
CA GLN A 14 -6.88 -17.69 4.58
C GLN A 14 -6.10 -17.65 5.89
N ILE A 15 -4.81 -17.32 5.81
CA ILE A 15 -3.98 -17.05 6.99
C ILE A 15 -4.55 -15.82 7.73
N PRO A 16 -4.78 -15.88 9.05
CA PRO A 16 -5.44 -14.82 9.83
C PRO A 16 -4.49 -13.64 10.11
N THR A 17 -4.21 -12.85 9.07
CA THR A 17 -3.30 -11.70 9.12
C THR A 17 -3.95 -10.39 9.61
N TYR A 18 -5.27 -10.38 9.78
CA TYR A 18 -6.08 -9.25 10.26
C TYR A 18 -7.21 -9.73 11.16
N SER A 19 -7.56 -8.91 12.16
CA SER A 19 -8.87 -8.97 12.81
C SER A 19 -9.90 -8.27 11.91
N LYS A 20 -10.91 -9.01 11.47
CA LYS A 20 -11.91 -8.53 10.50
C LYS A 20 -13.22 -8.18 11.21
N MET A 21 -13.94 -7.19 10.67
CA MET A 21 -15.33 -6.95 11.05
C MET A 21 -16.22 -8.04 10.43
N PRO A 22 -17.32 -8.45 11.08
CA PRO A 22 -18.21 -9.51 10.58
C PRO A 22 -19.14 -8.98 9.48
N VAL A 23 -18.57 -8.42 8.41
CA VAL A 23 -19.27 -7.85 7.25
C VAL A 23 -18.58 -8.33 5.98
N ALA A 24 -19.35 -8.77 4.98
CA ALA A 24 -18.81 -9.12 3.67
C ALA A 24 -19.24 -8.10 2.63
N LEU A 25 -18.35 -7.16 2.29
CA LEU A 25 -18.62 -6.13 1.28
C LEU A 25 -18.55 -6.71 -0.14
N GLU A 26 -19.55 -6.42 -0.97
CA GLU A 26 -19.61 -6.92 -2.36
C GLU A 26 -19.75 -5.83 -3.42
N ARG A 27 -20.16 -4.62 -3.04
CA ARG A 27 -20.28 -3.48 -3.95
C ARG A 27 -19.81 -2.20 -3.26
N GLY A 28 -19.22 -1.31 -4.05
CA GLY A 28 -18.90 0.04 -3.62
C GLY A 28 -19.19 1.06 -4.72
N GLU A 29 -19.62 2.25 -4.32
CA GLU A 29 -19.92 3.37 -5.21
C GLU A 29 -19.77 4.69 -4.44
N ASN A 30 -18.95 5.61 -4.95
CA ASN A 30 -18.65 6.88 -4.28
C ASN A 30 -18.16 6.63 -2.84
N CYS A 31 -18.79 7.22 -1.83
CA CYS A 31 -18.46 7.01 -0.41
C CYS A 31 -19.24 5.86 0.26
N TYR A 32 -20.01 5.08 -0.50
CA TYR A 32 -20.82 4.00 0.04
C TYR A 32 -20.29 2.62 -0.34
N VAL A 33 -20.49 1.66 0.57
CA VAL A 33 -20.30 0.23 0.32
C VAL A 33 -21.57 -0.53 0.70
N TRP A 34 -21.77 -1.69 0.10
CA TRP A 34 -22.88 -2.60 0.38
C TRP A 34 -22.33 -3.97 0.75
N ASP A 35 -22.90 -4.57 1.79
CA ASP A 35 -22.62 -5.96 2.12
C ASP A 35 -23.42 -6.94 1.27
N ALA A 36 -23.13 -8.23 1.45
CA ALA A 36 -23.75 -9.34 0.74
C ALA A 36 -25.23 -9.54 1.04
N GLU A 37 -25.76 -8.90 2.09
CA GLU A 37 -27.18 -8.86 2.41
C GLU A 37 -27.86 -7.63 1.79
N GLY A 38 -27.10 -6.72 1.17
CA GLY A 38 -27.58 -5.51 0.52
C GLY A 38 -27.65 -4.29 1.45
N GLU A 39 -27.16 -4.40 2.68
CA GLU A 39 -27.13 -3.28 3.63
C GLU A 39 -26.07 -2.27 3.21
N ARG A 40 -26.41 -0.98 3.30
CA ARG A 40 -25.58 0.12 2.83
C ARG A 40 -24.87 0.83 3.98
N TYR A 41 -23.56 1.02 3.83
CA TYR A 41 -22.71 1.71 4.81
C TYR A 41 -22.04 2.93 4.19
N LEU A 42 -21.98 4.02 4.95
CA LEU A 42 -21.14 5.18 4.63
C LEU A 42 -19.72 4.88 5.11
N ASP A 43 -18.75 4.88 4.20
CA ASP A 43 -17.37 4.49 4.46
C ASP A 43 -16.51 5.69 4.89
N PHE A 44 -16.25 5.80 6.19
CA PHE A 44 -15.31 6.77 6.77
C PHE A 44 -13.87 6.24 6.88
N TYR A 45 -13.62 5.01 6.43
CA TYR A 45 -12.34 4.34 6.55
C TYR A 45 -11.55 4.31 5.23
N GLY A 46 -12.23 4.09 4.10
CA GLY A 46 -11.64 4.09 2.78
C GLY A 46 -10.57 3.01 2.57
N GLY A 47 -10.59 1.95 3.38
CA GLY A 47 -9.64 0.84 3.31
C GLY A 47 -8.21 1.27 3.56
N HIS A 48 -7.92 1.86 4.73
CA HIS A 48 -6.63 2.52 5.02
C HIS A 48 -6.34 3.71 4.09
N CYS A 49 -7.35 4.56 3.86
CA CYS A 49 -7.25 5.76 3.00
C CYS A 49 -6.91 5.48 1.52
N VAL A 50 -7.14 4.26 1.03
CA VAL A 50 -6.85 3.87 -0.37
C VAL A 50 -7.94 4.36 -1.32
N ALA A 51 -9.21 4.26 -0.92
CA ALA A 51 -10.37 4.65 -1.74
C ALA A 51 -10.59 6.18 -1.76
N LEU A 52 -9.53 6.97 -2.01
CA LEU A 52 -9.53 8.42 -1.93
C LEU A 52 -10.49 9.10 -2.93
N LEU A 53 -10.68 8.48 -4.10
CA LEU A 53 -11.61 8.97 -5.14
C LEU A 53 -13.03 8.38 -4.98
N GLY A 54 -13.29 7.69 -3.87
CA GLY A 54 -14.45 6.83 -3.69
C GLY A 54 -14.27 5.45 -4.35
N HIS A 55 -15.27 4.61 -4.14
CA HIS A 55 -15.35 3.26 -4.66
C HIS A 55 -15.83 3.25 -6.11
N CYS A 56 -15.17 2.43 -6.95
CA CYS A 56 -15.47 2.24 -8.37
C CYS A 56 -15.65 3.52 -9.21
N PRO A 57 -14.71 4.51 -9.20
CA PRO A 57 -14.90 5.74 -9.95
C PRO A 57 -14.99 5.46 -11.47
N PRO A 58 -16.04 5.92 -12.18
CA PRO A 58 -16.29 5.50 -13.57
C PRO A 58 -15.12 5.72 -14.53
N ARG A 59 -14.38 6.84 -14.37
CA ARG A 59 -13.20 7.14 -15.18
C ARG A 59 -12.05 6.17 -14.94
N VAL A 60 -11.84 5.74 -13.69
CA VAL A 60 -10.79 4.78 -13.32
C VAL A 60 -11.15 3.39 -13.81
N VAL A 61 -12.39 2.96 -13.57
CA VAL A 61 -12.92 1.65 -14.04
C VAL A 61 -12.75 1.52 -15.55
N LYS A 62 -13.19 2.53 -16.32
CA LYS A 62 -13.05 2.54 -17.77
C LYS A 62 -11.59 2.47 -18.22
N ALA A 63 -10.70 3.27 -17.63
CA ALA A 63 -9.28 3.28 -18.00
C ALA A 63 -8.59 1.93 -17.74
N VAL A 64 -8.93 1.26 -16.63
CA VAL A 64 -8.42 -0.09 -16.32
C VAL A 64 -8.94 -1.11 -17.33
N GLN A 65 -10.24 -1.12 -17.63
CA GLN A 65 -10.84 -2.03 -18.60
C GLN A 65 -10.21 -1.87 -20.00
N GLU A 66 -10.05 -0.63 -20.46
CA GLU A 66 -9.44 -0.33 -21.75
C GLU A 66 -7.97 -0.78 -21.83
N GLN A 67 -7.18 -0.53 -20.77
CA GLN A 67 -5.78 -0.94 -20.75
C GLN A 67 -5.65 -2.47 -20.66
N ALA A 68 -6.48 -3.13 -19.84
CA ALA A 68 -6.46 -4.59 -19.69
C ALA A 68 -6.81 -5.32 -21.00
N ALA A 69 -7.74 -4.77 -21.80
CA ALA A 69 -8.07 -5.31 -23.12
C ALA A 69 -6.94 -5.15 -24.16
N ARG A 70 -5.97 -4.26 -23.90
CA ARG A 70 -4.84 -3.96 -24.81
C ARG A 70 -3.56 -4.70 -24.42
N LEU A 71 -3.15 -4.56 -23.16
CA LEU A 71 -1.99 -5.20 -22.57
C LEU A 71 -2.04 -5.09 -21.06
N VAL A 72 -2.18 -6.22 -20.38
CA VAL A 72 -2.20 -6.29 -18.90
C VAL A 72 -0.81 -6.11 -18.32
N PHE A 73 0.19 -6.79 -18.88
CA PHE A 73 1.54 -6.79 -18.32
C PHE A 73 2.62 -7.04 -19.37
N TYR A 74 3.71 -6.27 -19.24
CA TYR A 74 5.04 -6.63 -19.71
C TYR A 74 6.06 -6.02 -18.74
N SER A 75 7.23 -6.63 -18.59
CA SER A 75 8.22 -6.19 -17.60
C SER A 75 8.85 -4.82 -17.97
N ASN A 76 9.61 -4.24 -17.03
CA ASN A 76 10.38 -3.02 -17.29
C ASN A 76 11.50 -3.20 -18.33
N ALA A 77 11.71 -4.41 -18.86
CA ALA A 77 12.66 -4.67 -19.95
C ALA A 77 12.24 -4.04 -21.29
N ALA A 78 10.95 -3.69 -21.47
CA ALA A 78 10.47 -2.94 -22.62
C ALA A 78 9.90 -1.58 -22.22
N TYR A 79 10.01 -0.60 -23.13
CA TYR A 79 9.35 0.69 -22.97
C TYR A 79 7.83 0.54 -22.95
N SER A 80 7.16 1.39 -22.17
CA SER A 80 5.71 1.40 -22.04
C SER A 80 5.19 2.83 -22.18
N PRO A 81 4.34 3.12 -23.18
CA PRO A 81 3.77 4.46 -23.35
C PRO A 81 2.94 4.92 -22.16
N VAL A 82 2.23 4.02 -21.49
CA VAL A 82 1.45 4.35 -20.29
C VAL A 82 2.36 4.68 -19.10
N ARG A 83 3.45 3.93 -18.93
CA ARG A 83 4.45 4.21 -17.90
C ARG A 83 5.16 5.54 -18.15
N ALA A 84 5.52 5.84 -19.41
CA ALA A 84 6.15 7.12 -19.76
C ALA A 84 5.26 8.33 -19.40
N ARG A 85 3.98 8.30 -19.80
CA ARG A 85 3.01 9.37 -19.44
C ARG A 85 2.77 9.46 -17.93
N ALA A 86 2.73 8.32 -17.24
CA ALA A 86 2.59 8.29 -15.79
C ALA A 86 3.81 8.90 -15.08
N SER A 87 5.03 8.58 -15.53
CA SER A 87 6.27 9.18 -15.02
C SER A 87 6.25 10.68 -15.18
N GLU A 88 5.96 11.18 -16.39
CA GLU A 88 5.90 12.61 -16.68
C GLU A 88 4.89 13.31 -15.78
N ARG A 89 3.67 12.77 -15.69
CA ARG A 89 2.61 13.37 -14.87
C ARG A 89 2.98 13.38 -13.39
N LEU A 90 3.64 12.33 -12.88
CA LEU A 90 4.08 12.27 -11.49
C LEU A 90 5.16 13.31 -11.20
N MET A 91 6.15 13.48 -12.09
CA MET A 91 7.20 14.48 -11.92
C MET A 91 6.68 15.90 -11.94
N GLN A 92 5.61 16.20 -12.70
CA GLN A 92 4.95 17.52 -12.66
C GLN A 92 4.32 17.87 -11.29
N MET A 93 4.09 16.88 -10.43
CA MET A 93 3.51 17.06 -9.09
C MET A 93 4.54 16.88 -7.98
N ALA A 94 5.74 16.40 -8.31
CA ALA A 94 6.79 16.13 -7.35
C ALA A 94 7.50 17.44 -6.94
N PRO A 95 8.11 17.50 -5.74
CA PRO A 95 8.98 18.61 -5.37
C PRO A 95 10.15 18.76 -6.34
N ASP A 96 10.65 19.99 -6.54
CA ASP A 96 11.72 20.30 -7.51
C ASP A 96 13.01 19.50 -7.30
N ALA A 97 13.27 19.04 -6.08
CA ALA A 97 14.44 18.21 -5.76
C ALA A 97 14.34 16.75 -6.28
N MET A 98 13.19 16.33 -6.81
CA MET A 98 12.95 14.98 -7.32
C MET A 98 13.06 14.96 -8.84
N ALA A 99 13.88 14.05 -9.39
CA ALA A 99 14.16 13.99 -10.82
C ALA A 99 13.56 12.77 -11.54
N GLN A 100 13.32 11.67 -10.83
CA GLN A 100 12.94 10.39 -11.44
C GLN A 100 11.94 9.62 -10.57
N ALA A 101 11.07 8.85 -11.24
CA ALA A 101 10.09 7.98 -10.61
C ALA A 101 10.51 6.50 -10.69
N PHE A 102 10.29 5.78 -9.59
CA PHE A 102 10.29 4.32 -9.55
C PHE A 102 8.88 3.82 -9.22
N PHE A 103 8.34 2.92 -10.04
CA PHE A 103 7.02 2.32 -9.81
C PHE A 103 7.15 0.95 -9.15
N CYS A 104 6.33 0.74 -8.12
CA CYS A 104 6.18 -0.53 -7.41
C CYS A 104 4.71 -0.74 -7.03
N ASN A 105 4.44 -1.82 -6.30
CA ASN A 105 3.08 -2.31 -6.06
C ASN A 105 2.56 -1.95 -4.67
N SER A 106 3.46 -1.63 -3.73
CA SER A 106 3.09 -1.32 -2.35
C SER A 106 3.95 -0.22 -1.74
N GLY A 107 3.44 0.42 -0.69
CA GLY A 107 4.22 1.34 0.12
C GLY A 107 5.43 0.68 0.81
N SER A 108 5.35 -0.63 1.10
CA SER A 108 6.50 -1.38 1.63
C SER A 108 7.62 -1.48 0.59
N GLU A 109 7.31 -1.84 -0.66
CA GLU A 109 8.32 -1.87 -1.74
C GLU A 109 8.89 -0.48 -2.05
N ALA A 110 8.06 0.57 -1.98
CA ALA A 110 8.52 1.95 -2.13
C ALA A 110 9.56 2.31 -1.06
N ASN A 111 9.26 2.02 0.21
CA ASN A 111 10.18 2.25 1.31
C ASN A 111 11.42 1.36 1.24
N GLU A 112 11.29 0.10 0.79
CA GLU A 112 12.44 -0.79 0.56
C GLU A 112 13.42 -0.18 -0.46
N THR A 113 12.88 0.32 -1.58
CA THR A 113 13.70 1.01 -2.59
C THR A 113 14.31 2.29 -2.04
N ALA A 114 13.57 3.09 -1.28
CA ALA A 114 14.09 4.31 -0.66
C ALA A 114 15.24 4.01 0.31
N LEU A 115 15.09 3.00 1.18
CA LEU A 115 16.14 2.57 2.11
C LEU A 115 17.38 2.07 1.36
N LYS A 116 17.21 1.30 0.29
CA LYS A 116 18.32 0.83 -0.54
C LYS A 116 19.04 2.00 -1.23
N LEU A 117 18.31 2.97 -1.77
CA LEU A 117 18.90 4.15 -2.39
C LEU A 117 19.68 4.99 -1.37
N ALA A 118 19.11 5.22 -0.18
CA ALA A 118 19.78 5.94 0.90
C ALA A 118 21.08 5.24 1.33
N ARG A 119 21.03 3.92 1.53
CA ARG A 119 22.20 3.12 1.88
C ARG A 119 23.27 3.14 0.79
N THR A 120 22.89 2.97 -0.48
CA THR A 120 23.85 3.02 -1.60
C THR A 120 24.47 4.41 -1.74
N SER A 121 23.70 5.48 -1.52
CA SER A 121 24.18 6.85 -1.68
C SER A 121 25.04 7.33 -0.52
N THR A 122 24.81 6.81 0.70
CA THR A 122 25.49 7.29 1.92
C THR A 122 26.53 6.31 2.45
N GLU A 123 26.49 5.05 1.99
CA GLU A 123 27.26 3.91 2.50
C GLU A 123 27.01 3.59 3.99
N LYS A 124 25.95 4.16 4.58
CA LYS A 124 25.56 3.96 5.98
C LYS A 124 24.44 2.93 6.11
N SER A 125 24.51 2.12 7.17
CA SER A 125 23.54 1.04 7.44
C SER A 125 22.50 1.36 8.52
N GLY A 126 22.79 2.30 9.42
CA GLY A 126 21.91 2.65 10.53
C GLY A 126 20.68 3.42 10.05
N LEU A 127 19.53 3.13 10.66
CA LEU A 127 18.27 3.82 10.39
C LEU A 127 17.85 4.69 11.58
N VAL A 128 17.23 5.84 11.27
CA VAL A 128 16.51 6.66 12.25
C VAL A 128 15.05 6.70 11.81
N ALA A 129 14.14 6.35 12.72
CA ALA A 129 12.70 6.34 12.48
C ALA A 129 11.95 7.00 13.63
N MET A 130 10.71 7.39 13.39
CA MET A 130 9.90 8.11 14.39
C MET A 130 9.04 7.14 15.20
N GLU A 131 8.90 7.40 16.49
CA GLU A 131 7.90 6.74 17.32
C GLU A 131 6.50 6.95 16.74
N GLY A 132 5.69 5.89 16.76
CA GLY A 132 4.35 5.86 16.15
C GLY A 132 4.33 5.63 14.62
N GLY A 133 5.48 5.66 13.94
CA GLY A 133 5.57 5.48 12.50
C GLY A 133 5.18 4.08 12.00
N PHE A 134 4.64 4.00 10.78
CA PHE A 134 4.37 2.75 10.06
C PHE A 134 4.89 2.84 8.63
N HIS A 135 5.87 2.00 8.29
CA HIS A 135 6.57 2.05 7.00
C HIS A 135 6.38 0.79 6.15
N GLY A 136 5.83 -0.28 6.72
CA GLY A 136 5.55 -1.48 5.97
C GLY A 136 5.81 -2.75 6.76
N ARG A 137 5.68 -3.89 6.07
CA ARG A 137 5.84 -5.22 6.68
C ARG A 137 6.87 -6.12 5.97
N THR A 138 7.54 -5.64 4.91
CA THR A 138 8.77 -6.28 4.42
C THR A 138 9.93 -5.97 5.36
N LEU A 139 10.97 -6.81 5.43
CA LEU A 139 11.98 -6.74 6.51
C LEU A 139 12.67 -5.37 6.63
N GLY A 140 13.00 -4.68 5.53
CA GLY A 140 13.60 -3.34 5.59
C GLY A 140 12.66 -2.29 6.23
N PRO A 141 11.51 -1.97 5.62
CA PRO A 141 10.52 -1.06 6.17
C PRO A 141 9.92 -1.50 7.51
N LEU A 142 9.89 -2.80 7.80
CA LEU A 142 9.48 -3.33 9.09
C LEU A 142 10.45 -2.87 10.18
N ALA A 143 11.75 -2.81 9.92
CA ALA A 143 12.74 -2.28 10.86
C ALA A 143 12.47 -0.81 11.23
N ALA A 144 11.87 -0.03 10.33
CA ALA A 144 11.48 1.35 10.56
C ALA A 144 10.06 1.51 11.16
N THR A 145 9.23 0.46 11.19
CA THR A 145 7.87 0.52 11.76
C THR A 145 7.91 0.48 13.28
N HIS A 146 7.27 1.41 13.99
CA HIS A 146 7.45 1.51 15.44
C HIS A 146 6.81 0.36 16.23
N ALA A 147 5.57 -0.01 15.89
CA ALA A 147 4.78 -0.93 16.73
C ALA A 147 5.45 -2.30 16.92
N GLU A 148 5.86 -2.57 18.17
CA GLU A 148 6.64 -3.75 18.57
C GLU A 148 5.99 -5.08 18.15
N LYS A 149 4.65 -5.17 18.21
CA LYS A 149 3.90 -6.37 17.82
C LYS A 149 4.24 -6.89 16.42
N TYR A 150 4.66 -6.02 15.51
CA TYR A 150 5.05 -6.42 14.15
C TYR A 150 6.53 -6.83 14.05
N ARG A 151 7.39 -6.26 14.90
CA ARG A 151 8.85 -6.39 14.80
C ARG A 151 9.44 -7.48 15.68
N ARG A 152 8.92 -7.64 16.90
CA ARG A 152 9.47 -8.54 17.92
C ARG A 152 9.72 -9.97 17.41
N PRO A 153 8.85 -10.59 16.58
CA PRO A 153 9.11 -11.94 16.06
C PRO A 153 10.31 -12.04 15.10
N TYR A 154 10.84 -10.92 14.61
CA TYR A 154 11.89 -10.86 13.59
C TYR A 154 13.12 -10.07 14.05
N ALA A 155 13.21 -9.72 15.35
CA ALA A 155 14.22 -8.79 15.87
C ALA A 155 15.65 -9.15 15.45
N ASP A 156 15.98 -10.44 15.39
CA ASP A 156 17.31 -10.96 15.10
C ASP A 156 17.78 -10.74 13.65
N ILE A 157 16.86 -10.42 12.72
CA ILE A 157 17.14 -10.24 11.29
C ILE A 157 16.80 -8.83 10.78
N LEU A 158 16.29 -7.96 11.64
CA LEU A 158 15.95 -6.59 11.26
C LEU A 158 17.22 -5.71 11.28
N PRO A 159 17.38 -4.80 10.29
CA PRO A 159 18.35 -3.72 10.39
C PRO A 159 18.24 -2.95 11.71
N GLU A 160 19.38 -2.46 12.20
CA GLU A 160 19.41 -1.58 13.38
C GLU A 160 18.69 -0.26 13.09
N THR A 161 17.74 0.07 13.96
CA THR A 161 16.95 1.31 13.87
C THR A 161 16.88 1.99 15.22
N HIS A 162 17.27 3.26 15.27
CA HIS A 162 17.06 4.14 16.41
C HIS A 162 15.73 4.88 16.26
N PHE A 163 14.86 4.75 17.25
CA PHE A 163 13.59 5.47 17.30
C PHE A 163 13.75 6.77 18.06
N VAL A 164 13.20 7.85 17.52
CA VAL A 164 13.15 9.16 18.15
C VAL A 164 11.68 9.62 18.28
N PRO A 165 11.33 10.44 19.28
CA PRO A 165 9.97 10.96 19.43
C PRO A 165 9.52 11.72 18.19
N PHE A 166 8.25 11.54 17.80
CA PHE A 166 7.67 12.31 16.71
C PHE A 166 7.33 13.73 17.18
N ALA A 167 7.68 14.74 16.38
CA ALA A 167 7.39 16.17 16.61
C ALA A 167 8.00 16.78 17.88
N ASP A 168 9.18 16.33 18.28
CA ASP A 168 9.97 16.87 19.40
C ASP A 168 11.08 17.83 18.92
N ALA A 169 10.70 18.78 18.04
CA ALA A 169 11.59 19.79 17.45
C ALA A 169 11.01 21.20 17.63
#